data_AF-A0A928T9E2-F1
#
_entry.id   AF-A0A928T9E2-F1
#
_cell.length_a   1.000
_cell.length_b   1.000
_cell.length_c   1.000
_cell.angle_alpha   90.00
_cell.angle_beta   90.00
_cell.angle_gamma   90.00
#
_symmetry.space_group_name_H-M   'P 1'
#
loop_
_entity.id
_entity.type
_entity.pdbx_description
1 polymer ?
#
loop_
_entity_poly.entity_id
_entity_poly.type
_entity_poly.pdbx_seq_one_letter_code
_entity_poly.pdbx_strand_id
1 'polypeptide(L)'
;MKSVEKLKIEARQTRYYRTASNYIYHLDWHVAELSMRVRSKEWEWEDCARLVRGNPNIEPYDLALKHMIHWGKADARIIEDAFGVSLPPSVHEFYTEIQEAVLVWRNIFHFLHPKDIVAWEKECRAACKHENLPVRLIRFCKLVTGDSVALRLNERSGKWSIVHAPVQTPTEEIQSPLYDDPEYQLSDDLDNWLLWLMQHDGLICQDERQWVERIG
;
A
#
# COMPACT_ATOMS: atom_id res chain seq x y z
N MET A 1 -1.42 21.37 -4.00
CA MET A 1 -1.85 20.77 -2.73
C MET A 1 -1.16 19.43 -2.63
N LYS A 2 -0.40 19.20 -1.55
CA LYS A 2 0.32 17.93 -1.34
C LYS A 2 -0.67 16.81 -1.03
N SER A 3 -0.28 15.56 -1.28
CA SER A 3 -1.09 14.37 -0.98
C SER A 3 -1.51 14.31 0.49
N VAL A 4 -0.59 14.59 1.42
CA VAL A 4 -0.84 14.57 2.87
C VAL A 4 -1.91 15.60 3.28
N GLU A 5 -1.88 16.80 2.69
CA GLU A 5 -2.91 17.83 2.94
C GLU A 5 -4.29 17.35 2.47
N LYS A 6 -4.34 16.68 1.32
CA LYS A 6 -5.57 16.10 0.78
C LYS A 6 -6.07 14.93 1.64
N LEU A 7 -5.17 14.07 2.13
CA LEU A 7 -5.51 12.97 3.04
C LEU A 7 -6.12 13.46 4.36
N LYS A 8 -5.69 14.61 4.90
CA LYS A 8 -6.33 15.20 6.09
C LYS A 8 -7.80 15.56 5.86
N ILE A 9 -8.16 15.90 4.63
CA ILE A 9 -9.55 16.18 4.22
C ILE A 9 -10.29 14.85 4.00
N GLU A 10 -9.72 13.93 3.21
CA GLU A 10 -10.37 12.64 2.90
C GLU A 10 -10.55 11.75 4.12
N ALA A 11 -9.62 11.74 5.08
CA ALA A 11 -9.73 10.95 6.31
C ALA A 11 -10.91 11.35 7.22
N ARG A 12 -11.51 12.53 6.98
CA ARG A 12 -12.73 12.98 7.67
C ARG A 12 -14.00 12.52 6.96
N GLN A 13 -13.89 11.99 5.76
CA GLN A 13 -15.01 11.58 4.92
C GLN A 13 -15.25 10.08 5.07
N THR A 14 -16.53 9.70 5.01
CA THR A 14 -16.93 8.31 4.85
C THR A 14 -17.35 8.11 3.40
N ARG A 15 -16.73 7.13 2.74
CA ARG A 15 -17.06 6.68 1.38
C ARG A 15 -18.03 5.51 1.47
N TYR A 16 -18.96 5.42 0.53
CA TYR A 16 -19.95 4.34 0.49
C TYR A 16 -19.81 3.60 -0.83
N TYR A 17 -19.65 2.27 -0.76
CA TYR A 17 -19.56 1.39 -1.91
C TYR A 17 -20.68 0.37 -1.87
N ARG A 18 -21.26 0.10 -3.04
CA ARG A 18 -22.14 -1.05 -3.22
C ARG A 18 -21.30 -2.31 -3.37
N THR A 19 -21.67 -3.38 -2.68
CA THR A 19 -20.87 -4.59 -2.67
C THR A 19 -21.71 -5.86 -2.74
N ALA A 20 -21.20 -6.85 -3.46
CA ALA A 20 -21.74 -8.19 -3.49
C ALA A 20 -21.19 -9.04 -2.32
N SER A 21 -21.88 -10.12 -1.97
CA SER A 21 -21.57 -10.95 -0.79
C SER A 21 -20.17 -11.57 -0.77
N ASN A 22 -19.54 -11.78 -1.94
CA ASN A 22 -18.19 -12.33 -2.06
C ASN A 22 -17.09 -11.34 -1.64
N TYR A 23 -17.24 -10.06 -1.96
CA TYR A 23 -16.26 -9.03 -1.56
C TYR A 23 -16.29 -8.78 -0.04
N ILE A 24 -17.46 -8.93 0.58
CA ILE A 24 -17.62 -8.88 2.05
C ILE A 24 -16.77 -9.95 2.73
N TYR A 25 -16.76 -11.19 2.23
CA TYR A 25 -15.98 -12.27 2.83
C TYR A 25 -14.47 -11.96 2.81
N HIS A 26 -13.97 -11.38 1.71
CA HIS A 26 -12.59 -10.92 1.63
C HIS A 26 -12.34 -9.78 2.61
N LEU A 27 -13.24 -8.79 2.66
CA LEU A 27 -13.10 -7.65 3.56
C LEU A 27 -13.12 -8.10 5.03
N ASP A 28 -14.05 -8.97 5.44
CA ASP A 28 -14.16 -9.49 6.81
C ASP A 28 -12.91 -10.28 7.22
N TRP A 29 -12.33 -11.09 6.32
CA TRP A 29 -11.10 -11.83 6.59
C TRP A 29 -9.89 -10.90 6.78
N HIS A 30 -9.73 -9.92 5.90
CA HIS A 30 -8.65 -8.93 6.01
C HIS A 30 -8.89 -7.94 7.15
N VAL A 31 -10.13 -7.58 7.47
CA VAL A 31 -10.50 -6.81 8.66
C VAL A 31 -10.13 -7.60 9.91
N ALA A 32 -10.39 -8.91 9.96
CA ALA A 32 -9.95 -9.77 11.06
C ALA A 32 -8.41 -9.84 11.16
N GLU A 33 -7.69 -9.95 10.04
CA GLU A 33 -6.22 -9.99 10.03
C GLU A 33 -5.58 -8.64 10.43
N LEU A 34 -6.07 -7.53 9.86
CA LEU A 34 -5.60 -6.17 10.14
C LEU A 34 -5.94 -5.75 11.58
N SER A 35 -7.14 -6.07 12.08
CA SER A 35 -7.51 -5.83 13.48
C SER A 35 -6.71 -6.69 14.47
N MET A 36 -6.24 -7.88 14.07
CA MET A 36 -5.32 -8.68 14.87
C MET A 36 -3.89 -8.13 14.90
N ARG A 37 -3.43 -7.48 13.82
CA ARG A 37 -2.07 -6.91 13.71
C ARG A 37 -1.98 -5.50 14.27
N VAL A 38 -2.99 -4.67 14.05
CA VAL A 38 -3.12 -3.33 14.64
C VAL A 38 -3.80 -3.44 16.00
N ARG A 39 -3.14 -4.14 16.93
CA ARG A 39 -3.50 -4.16 18.36
C ARG A 39 -2.84 -3.00 19.11
N SER A 40 -2.84 -1.80 18.54
CA SER A 40 -2.58 -0.60 19.34
C SER A 40 -3.90 -0.26 20.06
N LYS A 41 -3.83 0.11 21.34
CA LYS A 41 -5.02 0.44 22.16
C LYS A 41 -5.80 1.67 21.66
N GLU A 42 -5.38 2.29 20.56
CA GLU A 42 -5.88 3.59 20.09
C GLU A 42 -6.73 3.47 18.82
N TRP A 43 -6.79 2.31 18.17
CA TRP A 43 -7.50 2.10 16.91
C TRP A 43 -8.70 1.17 17.11
N GLU A 44 -9.92 1.73 17.09
CA GLU A 44 -11.13 0.94 16.93
C GLU A 44 -11.45 0.81 15.44
N TRP A 45 -11.18 -0.37 14.85
CA TRP A 45 -11.35 -0.65 13.43
C TRP A 45 -12.79 -0.57 12.92
N GLU A 46 -13.78 -0.62 13.83
CA GLU A 46 -15.16 -0.27 13.51
C GLU A 46 -15.24 1.14 12.87
N ASP A 47 -14.26 2.02 13.07
CA ASP A 47 -14.21 3.33 12.41
C ASP A 47 -13.70 3.32 10.96
N CYS A 48 -13.10 2.23 10.47
CA CYS A 48 -12.50 2.15 9.13
C CYS A 48 -13.40 1.54 8.07
N ALA A 49 -14.09 0.45 8.41
CA ALA A 49 -14.95 -0.26 7.49
C ALA A 49 -16.17 -0.78 8.25
N ARG A 50 -17.37 -0.38 7.83
CA ARG A 50 -18.64 -0.85 8.40
C ARG A 50 -19.55 -1.35 7.30
N LEU A 51 -20.10 -2.54 7.51
CA LEU A 51 -21.22 -3.03 6.70
C LEU A 51 -22.49 -2.28 7.12
N VAL A 52 -23.14 -1.65 6.15
CA VAL A 52 -24.44 -1.00 6.30
C VAL A 52 -25.46 -1.88 5.57
N ARG A 53 -26.52 -2.28 6.26
CA ARG A 53 -27.54 -3.13 5.62
C ARG A 53 -28.26 -2.35 4.52
N GLY A 54 -28.16 -2.85 3.30
CA GLY A 54 -28.82 -2.32 2.11
C GLY A 54 -30.23 -2.85 1.94
N ASN A 55 -30.87 -2.53 0.81
CA ASN A 55 -32.17 -3.10 0.45
C ASN A 55 -31.99 -4.58 0.07
N PRO A 56 -32.53 -5.53 0.85
CA PRO A 56 -32.28 -6.96 0.67
C PRO A 56 -32.77 -7.52 -0.68
N ASN A 57 -33.59 -6.78 -1.42
CA ASN A 57 -34.17 -7.21 -2.69
C ASN A 57 -33.36 -6.79 -3.93
N ILE A 58 -32.27 -6.04 -3.78
CA ILE A 58 -31.43 -5.59 -4.91
C ILE A 58 -29.95 -5.91 -4.63
N GLU A 59 -29.42 -5.40 -3.52
CA GLU A 59 -28.08 -5.70 -3.01
C GLU A 59 -28.13 -5.63 -1.47
N PRO A 60 -27.77 -6.70 -0.75
CA PRO A 60 -28.06 -6.78 0.68
C PRO A 60 -27.17 -5.87 1.55
N TYR A 61 -26.06 -5.33 1.02
CA TYR A 61 -25.09 -4.56 1.81
C TYR A 61 -24.47 -3.40 1.03
N ASP A 62 -24.31 -2.28 1.75
CA ASP A 62 -23.39 -1.20 1.41
C ASP A 62 -22.18 -1.27 2.36
N LEU A 63 -21.03 -0.82 1.89
CA LEU A 63 -19.80 -0.73 2.66
C LEU A 63 -19.46 0.74 2.90
N ALA A 64 -19.45 1.14 4.17
CA ALA A 64 -18.98 2.45 4.61
C ALA A 64 -17.49 2.36 4.95
N LEU A 65 -16.64 3.05 4.19
CA LEU A 65 -15.20 3.05 4.34
C LEU A 65 -14.68 4.42 4.78
N LYS A 66 -13.67 4.43 5.64
CA LYS A 66 -12.98 5.63 6.11
C LYS A 66 -11.50 5.31 6.36
N HIS A 67 -10.61 6.19 5.88
CA HIS A 67 -9.17 6.02 6.09
C HIS A 67 -8.82 6.02 7.57
N MET A 68 -7.91 5.14 7.98
CA MET A 68 -7.25 5.21 9.29
C MET A 68 -5.84 5.71 9.09
N ILE A 69 -5.46 6.77 9.79
CA ILE A 69 -4.14 7.36 9.65
C ILE A 69 -3.60 7.65 11.05
N HIS A 70 -2.43 7.09 11.35
CA HIS A 70 -1.66 7.46 12.52
C HIS A 70 -0.91 8.75 12.17
N TRP A 71 -1.48 9.89 12.53
CA TRP A 71 -0.83 11.18 12.36
C TRP A 71 0.33 11.32 13.33
N GLY A 72 1.50 11.67 12.82
CA GLY A 72 2.69 11.86 13.62
C GLY A 72 3.95 11.67 12.80
N LYS A 73 5.08 11.98 13.41
CA LYS A 73 6.38 11.84 12.76
C LYS A 73 6.91 10.41 12.94
N ALA A 74 7.27 9.78 11.85
CA ALA A 74 8.12 8.59 11.81
C ALA A 74 9.43 8.92 11.10
N ASP A 75 10.48 8.18 11.41
CA ASP A 75 11.80 8.40 10.82
C ASP A 75 12.07 7.38 9.72
N ALA A 76 11.93 7.80 8.45
CA ALA A 76 12.20 6.96 7.29
C ALA A 76 13.70 6.59 7.17
N ARG A 77 14.60 7.34 7.80
CA ARG A 77 16.05 7.05 7.80
C ARG A 77 16.38 5.70 8.44
N ILE A 78 15.50 5.17 9.28
CA ILE A 78 15.63 3.80 9.82
C ILE A 78 15.73 2.75 8.70
N ILE A 79 15.05 2.96 7.58
CA ILE A 79 15.10 2.09 6.41
C ILE A 79 16.46 2.23 5.70
N GLU A 80 16.92 3.48 5.54
CA GLU A 80 18.21 3.81 4.93
C GLU A 80 19.37 3.19 5.72
N ASP A 81 19.37 3.35 7.04
CA ASP A 81 20.38 2.80 7.95
C ASP A 81 20.37 1.26 7.93
N ALA A 82 19.19 0.64 7.85
CA ALA A 82 19.05 -0.81 7.85
C ALA A 82 19.56 -1.48 6.57
N PHE A 83 19.48 -0.78 5.43
CA PHE A 83 19.72 -1.36 4.10
C PHE A 83 20.85 -0.69 3.32
N GLY A 84 21.46 0.37 3.85
CA GLY A 84 22.53 1.10 3.19
C GLY A 84 22.09 1.80 1.90
N VAL A 85 20.89 2.39 1.89
CA VAL A 85 20.29 3.05 0.72
C VAL A 85 19.93 4.50 1.01
N SER A 86 19.59 5.27 -0.03
CA SER A 86 19.01 6.61 0.11
C SER A 86 17.63 6.65 -0.54
N LEU A 87 16.59 6.88 0.25
CA LEU A 87 15.19 6.89 -0.18
C LEU A 87 14.83 8.22 -0.89
N PRO A 88 13.78 8.21 -1.73
CA PRO A 88 13.27 9.44 -2.34
C PRO A 88 12.85 10.49 -1.31
N PRO A 89 13.04 11.79 -1.58
CA PRO A 89 12.58 12.86 -0.70
C PRO A 89 11.09 12.78 -0.35
N SER A 90 10.22 12.41 -1.29
CA SER A 90 8.78 12.30 -1.03
C SER A 90 8.41 11.19 -0.04
N VAL A 91 9.25 10.16 0.12
CA VAL A 91 9.08 9.15 1.17
C VAL A 91 9.39 9.76 2.54
N HIS A 92 10.48 10.52 2.65
CA HIS A 92 10.81 11.25 3.88
C HIS A 92 9.70 12.23 4.25
N GLU A 93 9.22 13.02 3.29
CA GLU A 93 8.14 13.98 3.49
C GLU A 93 6.85 13.31 3.99
N PHE A 94 6.44 12.19 3.38
CA PHE A 94 5.28 11.42 3.83
C PHE A 94 5.39 11.01 5.31
N TYR A 95 6.54 10.44 5.70
CA TYR A 95 6.75 9.99 7.08
C TYR A 95 6.98 11.13 8.08
N THR A 96 7.11 12.39 7.64
CA THR A 96 7.13 13.52 8.59
C THR A 96 5.78 13.77 9.26
N GLU A 97 4.68 13.33 8.63
CA GLU A 97 3.32 13.58 9.09
C GLU A 97 2.49 12.31 9.32
N ILE A 98 2.88 11.19 8.73
CA ILE A 98 2.18 9.91 8.85
C ILE A 98 3.13 8.87 9.41
N GLN A 99 2.75 8.20 10.50
CA GLN A 99 3.51 7.08 11.06
C GLN A 99 3.14 5.76 10.37
N GLU A 100 1.84 5.57 10.13
CA GLU A 100 1.23 4.37 9.56
C GLU A 100 -0.13 4.78 9.00
N ALA A 101 -0.61 4.13 7.94
CA ALA A 101 -1.94 4.42 7.41
C ALA A 101 -2.58 3.19 6.77
N VAL A 102 -3.89 3.08 6.93
CA VAL A 102 -4.74 2.18 6.17
C VAL A 102 -5.67 3.05 5.34
N LEU A 103 -5.33 3.17 4.07
CA LEU A 103 -6.09 3.97 3.12
C LEU A 103 -7.07 3.07 2.38
N VAL A 104 -8.36 3.34 2.58
CA VAL A 104 -9.45 2.55 2.02
C VAL A 104 -10.15 3.28 0.88
N TRP A 105 -10.11 2.69 -0.30
CA TRP A 105 -10.91 3.06 -1.46
C TRP A 105 -11.52 1.77 -2.04
N ARG A 106 -11.58 1.60 -3.38
CA ARG A 106 -11.90 0.29 -3.99
C ARG A 106 -10.90 -0.79 -3.61
N ASN A 107 -9.64 -0.39 -3.44
CA ASN A 107 -8.60 -1.21 -2.85
C ASN A 107 -8.21 -0.66 -1.48
N ILE A 108 -7.65 -1.52 -0.65
CA ILE A 108 -7.18 -1.18 0.69
C ILE A 108 -5.66 -1.23 0.68
N PHE A 109 -5.05 -0.12 1.07
CA PHE A 109 -3.61 0.10 1.09
C PHE A 109 -3.14 0.30 2.53
N HIS A 110 -2.34 -0.63 3.04
CA HIS A 110 -1.75 -0.54 4.37
C HIS A 110 -0.30 -0.09 4.28
N PHE A 111 -0.10 1.22 4.44
CA PHE A 111 1.21 1.86 4.56
C PHE A 111 1.79 1.56 5.94
N LEU A 112 2.94 0.90 5.94
CA LEU A 112 3.57 0.38 7.14
C LEU A 112 4.41 1.46 7.83
N HIS A 113 4.56 1.33 9.14
CA HIS A 113 5.57 2.12 9.85
C HIS A 113 6.99 1.75 9.38
N PRO A 114 7.95 2.70 9.31
CA PRO A 114 9.31 2.42 8.81
C PRO A 114 10.04 1.26 9.49
N LYS A 115 9.78 1.03 10.79
CA LYS A 115 10.31 -0.14 11.51
C LYS A 115 9.74 -1.47 11.01
N ASP A 116 8.46 -1.48 10.67
CA ASP A 116 7.77 -2.69 10.19
C ASP A 116 8.13 -2.99 8.74
N ILE A 117 8.45 -1.96 7.95
CA ILE A 117 9.07 -2.11 6.62
C ILE A 117 10.39 -2.86 6.74
N VAL A 118 11.26 -2.44 7.67
CA VAL A 118 12.56 -3.11 7.88
C VAL A 118 12.37 -4.55 8.33
N ALA A 119 11.46 -4.80 9.28
CA ALA A 119 11.19 -6.15 9.77
C ALA A 119 10.67 -7.06 8.65
N TRP A 120 9.66 -6.60 7.90
CA TRP A 120 9.04 -7.37 6.83
C TRP A 120 9.99 -7.66 5.68
N GLU A 121 10.77 -6.68 5.24
CA GLU A 121 11.72 -6.88 4.14
C GLU A 121 12.86 -7.84 4.56
N LYS A 122 13.30 -7.82 5.82
CA LYS A 122 14.24 -8.83 6.35
C LYS A 122 13.65 -10.24 6.34
N GLU A 123 12.39 -10.39 6.74
CA GLU A 123 11.68 -11.69 6.70
C GLU A 123 11.56 -12.22 5.27
N CYS A 124 11.15 -11.36 4.31
CA CYS A 124 11.06 -11.74 2.91
C CYS A 124 12.41 -12.19 2.34
N ARG A 125 13.49 -11.46 2.65
CA ARG A 125 14.84 -11.82 2.19
C ARG A 125 15.33 -13.13 2.78
N ALA A 126 15.09 -13.36 4.08
CA ALA A 126 15.47 -14.62 4.72
C ALA A 126 14.71 -15.81 4.14
N ALA A 127 13.40 -15.66 3.88
CA ALA A 127 12.59 -16.71 3.28
C ALA A 127 13.09 -17.12 1.88
N CYS A 128 13.61 -16.17 1.11
CA CYS A 128 14.16 -16.40 -0.22
C CYS A 128 15.67 -16.70 -0.25
N LYS A 129 16.36 -16.73 0.91
CA LYS A 129 17.83 -16.88 1.01
C LYS A 129 18.61 -15.77 0.28
N HIS A 130 18.09 -14.55 0.33
CA HIS A 130 18.60 -13.37 -0.36
C HIS A 130 19.09 -12.30 0.62
N GLU A 131 19.57 -12.70 1.80
CA GLU A 131 20.06 -11.78 2.83
C GLU A 131 21.27 -10.96 2.34
N ASN A 132 22.05 -11.50 1.40
CA ASN A 132 23.27 -10.87 0.88
C ASN A 132 23.07 -10.12 -0.46
N LEU A 133 21.87 -10.14 -1.05
CA LEU A 133 21.64 -9.43 -2.31
C LEU A 133 21.56 -7.91 -2.07
N PRO A 134 22.09 -7.07 -3.00
CA PRO A 134 21.90 -5.64 -2.95
C PRO A 134 20.42 -5.27 -2.75
N VAL A 135 20.14 -4.29 -1.89
CA VAL A 135 18.78 -3.87 -1.62
C VAL A 135 18.30 -2.95 -2.73
N ARG A 136 17.55 -3.51 -3.68
CA ARG A 136 16.95 -2.79 -4.82
C ARG A 136 15.44 -2.84 -4.83
N LEU A 137 14.82 -3.49 -3.86
CA LEU A 137 13.39 -3.56 -3.65
C LEU A 137 13.11 -3.43 -2.15
N ILE A 138 12.18 -2.54 -1.80
CA ILE A 138 11.73 -2.31 -0.43
C ILE A 138 10.21 -2.20 -0.43
N ARG A 139 9.52 -3.19 0.14
CA ARG A 139 8.07 -3.20 0.25
C ARG A 139 7.61 -2.29 1.38
N PHE A 140 6.74 -1.32 1.08
CA PHE A 140 6.31 -0.33 2.07
C PHE A 140 4.80 -0.28 2.29
N CYS A 141 4.03 -0.86 1.37
CA CYS A 141 2.58 -0.88 1.45
C CYS A 141 2.04 -2.28 1.13
N LYS A 142 1.16 -2.80 1.97
CA LYS A 142 0.44 -4.07 1.76
C LYS A 142 -0.92 -3.82 1.16
N LEU A 143 -1.34 -4.70 0.26
CA LEU A 143 -2.67 -4.69 -0.32
C LEU A 143 -3.48 -5.85 0.27
N VAL A 144 -4.80 -5.65 0.32
CA VAL A 144 -5.73 -6.71 0.71
C VAL A 144 -5.69 -7.90 -0.24
N THR A 145 -5.28 -7.74 -1.50
CA THR A 145 -5.09 -8.91 -2.40
C THR A 145 -3.96 -9.84 -1.97
N GLY A 146 -3.15 -9.45 -0.97
CA GLY A 146 -1.89 -10.09 -0.61
C GLY A 146 -0.69 -9.52 -1.35
N ASP A 147 -0.92 -8.75 -2.42
CA ASP A 147 0.13 -8.04 -3.13
C ASP A 147 0.71 -6.90 -2.30
N SER A 148 1.75 -6.27 -2.84
CA SER A 148 2.44 -5.17 -2.20
C SER A 148 2.76 -4.06 -3.18
N VAL A 149 2.96 -2.86 -2.66
CA VAL A 149 3.62 -1.78 -3.39
C VAL A 149 4.98 -1.56 -2.76
N ALA A 150 5.96 -1.38 -3.64
CA ALA A 150 7.37 -1.34 -3.28
C ALA A 150 8.08 -0.16 -3.92
N LEU A 151 9.13 0.30 -3.27
CA LEU A 151 10.15 1.13 -3.87
C LEU A 151 11.14 0.20 -4.57
N ARG A 152 11.47 0.50 -5.82
CA ARG A 152 12.44 -0.25 -6.62
C ARG A 152 13.53 0.68 -7.16
N LEU A 153 14.79 0.30 -6.98
CA LEU A 153 15.94 1.04 -7.49
C LEU A 153 16.30 0.58 -8.90
N ASN A 154 16.15 1.49 -9.87
CA ASN A 154 16.59 1.26 -11.24
C ASN A 154 18.11 1.23 -11.30
N GLU A 155 18.66 0.14 -11.86
CA GLU A 155 20.10 -0.11 -11.88
C GLU A 155 20.88 0.84 -12.78
N ARG A 156 20.24 1.29 -13.87
CA ARG A 156 20.86 2.13 -14.89
C ARG A 156 20.82 3.60 -14.51
N SER A 157 19.69 4.06 -13.99
CA SER A 157 19.49 5.47 -13.66
C SER A 157 19.83 5.82 -12.22
N GLY A 158 19.92 4.82 -11.32
CA GLY A 158 20.09 5.04 -9.89
C GLY A 158 18.88 5.73 -9.24
N LYS A 159 17.73 5.76 -9.91
CA LYS A 159 16.50 6.36 -9.41
C LYS A 159 15.56 5.31 -8.84
N TRP A 160 14.92 5.67 -7.74
CA TRP A 160 13.82 4.87 -7.20
C TRP A 160 12.53 5.16 -7.96
N SER A 161 11.73 4.13 -8.13
CA SER A 161 10.35 4.22 -8.57
C SER A 161 9.46 3.40 -7.66
N ILE A 162 8.17 3.73 -7.66
CA ILE A 162 7.11 2.95 -7.04
C ILE A 162 6.65 1.92 -8.06
N VAL A 163 6.62 0.66 -7.65
CA VAL A 163 6.19 -0.46 -8.48
C VAL A 163 5.16 -1.28 -7.73
N HIS A 164 4.29 -1.95 -8.48
CA HIS A 164 3.49 -3.02 -7.92
C HIS A 164 4.36 -4.29 -7.80
N ALA A 165 4.23 -4.98 -6.68
CA ALA A 165 4.99 -6.17 -6.33
C ALA A 165 4.00 -7.29 -5.98
N PRO A 166 3.58 -8.09 -6.99
CA PRO A 166 2.57 -9.11 -6.81
C PRO A 166 3.04 -10.22 -5.88
N VAL A 167 2.12 -10.81 -5.12
CA VAL A 167 2.46 -11.87 -4.14
C VAL A 167 3.02 -13.12 -4.80
N GLN A 168 2.58 -13.41 -6.02
CA GLN A 168 3.00 -14.59 -6.79
C GLN A 168 4.34 -14.38 -7.52
N THR A 169 4.79 -13.13 -7.66
CA THR A 169 6.01 -12.81 -8.40
C THR A 169 7.22 -12.86 -7.46
N PRO A 170 8.24 -13.69 -7.75
CA PRO A 170 9.45 -13.76 -6.94
C PRO A 170 10.19 -12.42 -6.85
N THR A 171 10.83 -12.17 -5.71
CA THR A 171 11.58 -10.92 -5.45
C THR A 171 12.69 -10.70 -6.48
N GLU A 172 13.28 -11.77 -6.99
CA GLU A 172 14.38 -11.74 -7.96
C GLU A 172 13.88 -11.26 -9.32
N GLU A 173 12.67 -11.68 -9.70
CA GLU A 173 12.02 -11.27 -10.94
C GLU A 173 11.69 -9.77 -10.90
N ILE A 174 11.13 -9.28 -9.79
CA ILE A 174 10.83 -7.85 -9.60
C ILE A 174 12.11 -7.00 -9.60
N GLN A 175 13.22 -7.51 -9.08
CA GLN A 175 14.51 -6.82 -9.11
C GLN A 175 15.23 -6.94 -10.47
N SER A 176 14.75 -7.77 -11.39
CA SER A 176 15.37 -7.97 -12.70
C SER A 176 15.33 -6.70 -13.56
N PRO A 177 16.21 -6.57 -14.58
CA PRO A 177 16.20 -5.43 -15.51
C PRO A 177 14.89 -5.26 -16.29
N LEU A 178 14.03 -6.29 -16.38
CA LEU A 178 12.72 -6.18 -17.02
C LEU A 178 11.88 -5.08 -16.35
N TYR A 179 11.90 -5.04 -15.02
CA TYR A 179 11.16 -4.04 -14.23
C TYR A 179 11.80 -2.64 -14.25
N ASP A 180 12.89 -2.42 -15.01
CA ASP A 180 13.38 -1.07 -15.30
C ASP A 180 12.52 -0.36 -16.35
N ASP A 181 11.71 -1.09 -17.11
CA ASP A 181 10.82 -0.51 -18.11
C ASP A 181 9.76 0.40 -17.45
N PRO A 182 9.52 1.61 -17.98
CA PRO A 182 8.47 2.51 -17.49
C PRO A 182 7.08 1.86 -17.35
N GLU A 183 6.76 0.81 -18.11
CA GLU A 183 5.46 0.14 -18.02
C GLU A 183 5.20 -0.55 -16.66
N TYR A 184 6.25 -0.92 -15.91
CA TYR A 184 6.14 -1.52 -14.58
C TYR A 184 6.16 -0.46 -13.47
N GLN A 185 6.35 0.80 -13.81
CA GLN A 185 6.46 1.91 -12.86
C GLN A 185 5.10 2.56 -12.65
N LEU A 186 4.65 2.60 -11.39
CA LEU A 186 3.45 3.32 -11.00
C LEU A 186 3.72 4.83 -10.91
N SER A 187 4.89 5.21 -10.39
CA SER A 187 5.36 6.59 -10.31
C SER A 187 6.83 6.64 -9.91
N ASP A 188 7.49 7.78 -10.05
CA ASP A 188 8.80 8.08 -9.46
C ASP A 188 8.69 8.88 -8.14
N ASP A 189 7.47 9.28 -7.77
CA ASP A 189 7.22 10.14 -6.62
C ASP A 189 5.98 9.70 -5.83
N LEU A 190 6.16 9.58 -4.50
CA LEU A 190 5.11 9.10 -3.61
C LEU A 190 3.93 10.08 -3.50
N ASP A 191 4.19 11.39 -3.51
CA ASP A 191 3.13 12.39 -3.41
C ASP A 191 2.24 12.34 -4.67
N ASN A 192 2.87 12.29 -5.84
CA ASN A 192 2.18 12.16 -7.12
C ASN A 192 1.38 10.87 -7.21
N TRP A 193 1.95 9.74 -6.80
CA TRP A 193 1.24 8.45 -6.81
C TRP A 193 0.03 8.47 -5.87
N LEU A 194 0.17 8.98 -4.64
CA LEU A 194 -0.94 9.10 -3.70
C LEU A 194 -2.06 10.02 -4.23
N LEU A 195 -1.71 11.15 -4.85
CA LEU A 195 -2.68 12.04 -5.48
C LEU A 195 -3.43 11.33 -6.61
N TRP A 196 -2.72 10.52 -7.40
CA TRP A 196 -3.30 9.71 -8.46
C TRP A 196 -4.25 8.64 -7.89
N LEU A 197 -3.88 7.92 -6.83
CA LEU A 197 -4.76 6.97 -6.14
C LEU A 197 -6.05 7.64 -5.67
N MET A 198 -5.96 8.80 -5.03
CA MET A 198 -7.12 9.57 -4.56
C MET A 198 -8.04 10.00 -5.71
N GLN A 199 -7.47 10.38 -6.86
CA GLN A 199 -8.23 10.76 -8.06
C GLN A 199 -8.91 9.57 -8.73
N HIS A 200 -8.31 8.38 -8.64
CA HIS A 200 -8.76 7.16 -9.32
C HIS A 200 -9.37 6.16 -8.35
N ASP A 201 -9.84 6.62 -7.18
CA ASP A 201 -10.59 5.79 -6.23
C ASP A 201 -9.85 4.49 -5.84
N GLY A 202 -8.52 4.60 -5.69
CA GLY A 202 -7.63 3.50 -5.28
C GLY A 202 -7.39 2.42 -6.32
N LEU A 203 -7.65 2.67 -7.61
CA LEU A 203 -7.06 1.86 -8.68
C LEU A 203 -5.53 1.88 -8.53
N ILE A 204 -4.84 0.78 -8.85
CA ILE A 204 -3.36 0.70 -8.72
C ILE A 204 -2.67 1.29 -9.96
N CYS A 205 -3.30 1.15 -11.13
CA CYS A 205 -2.82 1.65 -12.42
C CYS A 205 -3.98 2.04 -13.35
N GLN A 206 -3.69 2.72 -14.46
CA GLN A 206 -4.71 3.25 -15.38
C GLN A 206 -5.49 2.20 -16.18
N ASP A 207 -5.00 0.96 -16.32
CA ASP A 207 -5.63 -0.08 -17.14
C ASP A 207 -5.74 -1.42 -16.38
N GLU A 208 -6.88 -1.64 -15.72
CA GLU A 208 -7.18 -2.91 -15.03
C GLU A 208 -7.24 -4.11 -16.01
N ARG A 209 -7.55 -3.90 -17.30
CA ARG A 209 -7.68 -4.99 -18.28
C ARG A 209 -6.32 -5.48 -18.75
N GLN A 210 -5.39 -4.58 -19.01
CA GLN A 210 -4.00 -4.97 -19.22
C GLN A 210 -3.45 -5.67 -17.98
N TRP A 211 -3.88 -5.28 -16.78
CA TRP A 211 -3.46 -5.94 -15.56
C TRP A 211 -3.90 -7.40 -15.49
N VAL A 212 -5.19 -7.71 -15.64
CA VAL A 212 -5.70 -9.10 -15.63
C VAL A 212 -5.07 -9.97 -16.73
N GLU A 213 -4.77 -9.41 -17.91
CA GLU A 213 -4.08 -10.14 -18.99
C GLU A 213 -2.56 -10.29 -18.76
N ARG A 214 -1.92 -9.43 -17.95
CA ARG A 214 -0.47 -9.45 -17.67
C ARG A 214 -0.07 -10.35 -16.51
N ILE A 215 -0.97 -10.64 -15.57
CA ILE A 215 -0.74 -11.58 -14.46
C ILE A 215 -1.07 -13.04 -14.77
N GLY A 216 -1.73 -13.32 -15.91
CA GLY A 216 -1.99 -14.69 -16.38
C GLY A 216 -3.17 -15.39 -15.72
#